data_AF-A0A1E3WN24-F1
#
_entry.id   AF-A0A1E3WN24-F1
#
_cell.length_a   1.000
_cell.length_b   1.000
_cell.length_c   1.000
_cell.angle_alpha   90.00
_cell.angle_beta   90.00
_cell.angle_gamma   90.00
#
_symmetry.space_group_name_H-M   'P 1'
#
loop_
_entity.id
_entity.type
_entity.pdbx_description
1 polymer ?
#
loop_
_entity_poly.entity_id
_entity_poly.type
_entity_poly.pdbx_seq_one_letter_code
_entity_poly.pdbx_strand_id
1 'polypeptide(L)'
;MKIQHKSILMLLGLLSATTQADTFSDIRPFVGVKGGWQFADDNSYQHTIPNNYLLGLYGGLQLTPSLSWDIGYQYQGKLKADATKTSVQTALFESALRYDWYFSDDMVCMAV
;
A
#
# COMPACT_ATOMS: atom_id res chain seq x y z
N MET A 1 13.58 -38.38 -17.89
CA MET A 1 12.47 -37.51 -17.44
C MET A 1 12.02 -37.99 -16.06
N LYS A 2 12.32 -37.24 -15.00
CA LYS A 2 11.89 -37.52 -13.62
C LYS A 2 11.50 -36.19 -12.98
N ILE A 3 10.21 -35.97 -12.81
CA ILE A 3 9.67 -34.81 -12.10
C ILE A 3 9.53 -35.24 -10.64
N GLN A 4 10.34 -34.65 -9.76
CA GLN A 4 10.26 -34.86 -8.32
C GLN A 4 9.35 -33.76 -7.75
N HIS A 5 8.16 -34.15 -7.31
CA HIS A 5 7.23 -33.27 -6.61
C HIS A 5 7.83 -32.90 -5.25
N LYS A 6 8.20 -31.63 -5.07
CA LYS A 6 8.61 -31.07 -3.78
C LYS A 6 7.37 -30.41 -3.17
N SER A 7 6.70 -31.11 -2.28
CA SER A 7 5.55 -30.60 -1.54
C SER A 7 5.97 -29.40 -0.69
N ILE A 8 5.55 -28.19 -1.10
CA ILE A 8 5.67 -26.97 -0.30
C ILE A 8 4.55 -27.02 0.74
N LEU A 9 4.89 -27.33 1.98
CA LEU A 9 4.03 -27.08 3.13
C LEU A 9 3.97 -25.56 3.33
N MET A 10 2.87 -24.92 2.95
CA MET A 10 2.58 -23.56 3.42
C MET A 10 2.08 -23.65 4.85
N LEU A 11 2.93 -23.30 5.80
CA LEU A 11 2.56 -23.08 7.19
C LEU A 11 1.81 -21.74 7.27
N LEU A 12 0.48 -21.76 7.14
CA LEU A 12 -0.36 -20.62 7.52
C LEU A 12 -0.34 -20.53 9.06
N GLY A 13 0.67 -19.83 9.58
CA GLY A 13 0.67 -19.38 10.97
C GLY A 13 -0.46 -18.39 11.17
N LEU A 14 -1.50 -18.85 11.87
CA LEU A 14 -2.54 -18.00 12.45
C LEU A 14 -1.86 -16.97 13.37
N LEU A 15 -1.67 -15.74 12.89
CA LEU A 15 -1.48 -14.60 13.78
C LEU A 15 -2.82 -14.43 14.52
N SER A 16 -2.91 -14.99 15.71
CA SER A 16 -3.99 -14.68 16.65
C SER A 16 -3.82 -13.21 17.06
N ALA A 17 -4.46 -12.30 16.33
CA ALA A 17 -4.64 -10.95 16.80
C ALA A 17 -5.42 -11.02 18.11
N THR A 18 -4.80 -10.61 19.22
CA THR A 18 -5.50 -10.35 20.46
C THR A 18 -6.45 -9.19 20.18
N THR A 19 -7.72 -9.48 19.95
CA THR A 19 -8.74 -8.48 19.70
C THR A 19 -8.92 -7.65 20.97
N GLN A 20 -8.31 -6.48 21.04
CA GLN A 20 -8.78 -5.44 21.93
C GLN A 20 -10.08 -4.91 21.34
N ALA A 21 -11.17 -5.03 22.10
CA ALA A 21 -12.48 -4.56 21.68
C ALA A 21 -12.53 -3.03 21.77
N ASP A 22 -12.05 -2.36 20.73
CA ASP A 22 -12.19 -0.91 20.62
C ASP A 22 -13.62 -0.56 20.18
N THR A 23 -14.26 0.35 20.92
CA THR A 23 -15.62 0.79 20.61
C THR A 23 -15.57 1.90 19.56
N PHE A 24 -16.45 1.83 18.55
CA PHE A 24 -16.69 2.87 17.52
C PHE A 24 -17.34 4.14 18.08
N SER A 25 -16.79 4.71 19.16
CA SER A 25 -17.42 5.78 19.93
C SER A 25 -17.03 7.18 19.45
N ASP A 26 -15.90 7.34 18.77
CA ASP A 26 -15.42 8.63 18.26
C ASP A 26 -14.90 8.50 16.82
N ILE A 27 -15.83 8.59 15.86
CA ILE A 27 -15.47 8.66 14.44
C ILE A 27 -14.89 10.04 14.14
N ARG A 28 -13.60 10.10 13.79
CA ARG A 28 -12.91 11.36 13.48
C ARG A 28 -12.51 11.42 12.00
N PRO A 29 -13.01 12.40 11.22
CA PRO A 29 -12.57 12.57 9.85
C PRO A 29 -11.16 13.17 9.79
N PHE A 30 -10.41 12.80 8.77
CA PHE A 30 -9.11 13.41 8.47
C PHE A 30 -8.89 13.54 6.97
N VAL A 31 -7.96 14.42 6.59
CA VAL A 31 -7.50 14.62 5.22
C VAL A 31 -5.99 14.75 5.18
N GLY A 32 -5.37 14.36 4.08
CA GLY A 32 -3.93 14.39 3.89
C GLY A 32 -3.51 14.40 2.43
N VAL A 33 -2.22 14.62 2.23
CA VAL A 33 -1.57 14.59 0.92
C VAL A 33 -0.46 13.55 0.93
N LYS A 34 -0.26 12.87 -0.20
CA LYS A 34 0.81 11.89 -0.40
C LYS A 34 1.76 12.38 -1.48
N GLY A 35 3.04 12.16 -1.27
CA GLY A 35 4.08 12.41 -2.25
C GLY A 35 5.13 11.31 -2.16
N GLY A 36 5.74 10.96 -3.28
CA GLY A 36 6.74 9.90 -3.30
C GLY A 36 7.42 9.76 -4.65
N TRP A 37 8.23 8.70 -4.76
CA TRP A 37 8.97 8.37 -5.95
C TRP A 37 8.65 6.94 -6.36
N GLN A 38 8.40 6.72 -7.65
CA GLN A 38 8.10 5.41 -8.21
C GLN A 38 9.20 4.95 -9.16
N PHE A 39 9.40 3.65 -9.20
CA PHE A 39 10.28 2.96 -10.13
C PHE A 39 9.49 1.80 -10.74
N ALA A 40 9.60 1.60 -12.05
CA ALA A 40 8.99 0.47 -12.74
C ALA A 40 10.08 -0.48 -13.22
N ASP A 41 10.36 -1.49 -12.41
CA ASP A 41 11.32 -2.54 -12.74
C ASP A 41 10.60 -3.72 -13.40
N ASP A 42 11.12 -4.18 -14.54
CA ASP A 42 10.63 -5.33 -15.29
C ASP A 42 11.84 -6.14 -15.77
N ASN A 43 11.86 -7.43 -15.42
CA ASN A 43 12.93 -8.38 -15.79
C ASN A 43 13.22 -8.46 -17.30
N SER A 44 12.29 -8.04 -18.15
CA SER A 44 12.46 -8.01 -19.60
C SER A 44 13.12 -6.73 -20.13
N TYR A 45 13.31 -5.72 -19.27
CA TYR A 45 13.76 -4.38 -19.67
C TYR A 45 15.26 -4.22 -19.49
N GLN A 46 16.01 -4.14 -20.60
CA GLN A 46 17.49 -4.01 -20.58
C GLN A 46 17.99 -2.54 -20.61
N HIS A 47 17.12 -1.58 -20.28
CA HIS A 47 17.42 -0.15 -20.26
C HIS A 47 17.22 0.45 -18.87
N THR A 48 17.57 1.74 -18.71
CA THR A 48 17.38 2.48 -17.46
C THR A 48 15.94 2.34 -16.94
N ILE A 49 15.81 1.92 -15.67
CA ILE A 49 14.53 1.74 -14.99
C ILE A 49 13.75 3.06 -15.01
N PRO A 50 12.57 3.11 -15.67
CA PRO A 50 11.73 4.29 -15.68
C PRO A 50 11.34 4.68 -14.26
N ASN A 51 11.45 5.97 -13.95
CA ASN A 51 11.07 6.52 -12.66
C ASN A 51 10.39 7.87 -12.80
N ASN A 52 9.57 8.23 -11.81
CA ASN A 52 8.94 9.54 -11.72
C ASN A 52 8.42 9.81 -10.31
N TYR A 53 7.87 11.00 -10.07
CA TYR A 53 7.15 11.33 -8.86
C TYR A 53 5.74 10.73 -8.85
N LEU A 54 5.20 10.52 -7.64
CA LEU A 54 3.79 10.28 -7.38
C LEU A 54 3.25 11.39 -6.48
N LEU A 55 2.00 11.78 -6.70
CA LEU A 55 1.29 12.75 -5.89
C LEU A 55 -0.13 12.27 -5.66
N GLY A 56 -0.67 12.46 -4.46
CA GLY A 56 -2.02 12.03 -4.14
C GLY A 56 -2.65 12.86 -3.04
N LEU A 57 -3.98 12.78 -2.98
CA LEU A 57 -4.79 13.30 -1.89
C LEU A 57 -5.56 12.12 -1.30
N TYR A 58 -5.74 12.13 0.01
CA TYR A 58 -6.51 11.11 0.69
C TYR A 58 -7.26 11.72 1.87
N GLY A 59 -8.29 11.02 2.31
CA GLY A 59 -9.01 11.32 3.52
C GLY A 59 -9.67 10.06 4.04
N GLY A 60 -10.19 10.12 5.25
CA GLY A 60 -10.74 8.94 5.86
C GLY A 60 -11.45 9.21 7.16
N LEU A 61 -11.93 8.14 7.74
CA LEU A 61 -12.59 8.12 9.04
C LEU A 61 -11.77 7.24 9.97
N GLN A 62 -11.26 7.82 11.05
CA GLN A 62 -10.72 7.06 12.18
C GLN A 62 -11.90 6.45 12.92
N LEU A 63 -12.07 5.14 12.85
CA LEU A 63 -13.23 4.42 13.38
C LEU A 63 -13.03 4.04 14.85
N THR A 64 -11.80 3.63 15.19
CA THR A 64 -11.32 3.37 16.55
C THR A 64 -9.91 3.97 16.69
N PRO A 65 -9.27 4.02 17.88
CA PRO A 65 -7.88 4.46 17.97
C PRO A 65 -6.94 3.69 17.02
N SER A 66 -7.17 2.40 16.82
CA SER A 66 -6.32 1.52 16.01
C SER A 66 -6.80 1.27 14.58
N LEU A 67 -8.05 1.59 14.21
CA LEU A 67 -8.61 1.28 12.89
C LEU A 67 -9.12 2.53 12.17
N SER A 68 -8.70 2.73 10.93
CA SER A 68 -9.26 3.74 10.03
C SER A 68 -9.73 3.15 8.70
N TRP A 69 -10.70 3.82 8.07
CA TRP A 69 -11.06 3.59 6.68
C TRP A 69 -10.64 4.80 5.85
N ASP A 70 -9.82 4.54 4.84
CA ASP A 70 -9.14 5.55 4.05
C ASP A 70 -9.62 5.46 2.60
N ILE A 71 -9.86 6.61 1.98
CA ILE A 71 -10.13 6.75 0.55
C ILE A 71 -9.16 7.76 -0.06
N GLY A 72 -8.72 7.52 -1.29
CA GLY A 72 -7.70 8.36 -1.90
C GLY A 72 -7.74 8.39 -3.42
N TYR A 73 -7.06 9.39 -3.97
CA TYR A 73 -6.75 9.47 -5.37
C TYR A 73 -5.27 9.76 -5.54
N GLN A 74 -4.60 8.92 -6.32
CA GLN A 74 -3.17 9.01 -6.57
C GLN A 74 -2.90 9.15 -8.06
N TYR A 75 -2.17 10.20 -8.41
CA TYR A 75 -1.62 10.41 -9.74
C TYR A 75 -0.16 9.97 -9.79
N GLN A 76 0.16 9.16 -10.78
CA GLN A 76 1.50 8.69 -11.05
C GLN A 76 2.08 9.41 -12.26
N GLY A 77 3.25 10.03 -12.07
CA GLY A 77 3.98 10.71 -13.13
C GLY A 77 4.26 9.76 -14.29
N LYS A 78 4.34 10.33 -15.49
CA LYS A 78 4.57 9.56 -16.72
C LYS A 78 5.86 8.76 -16.64
N LEU A 79 5.76 7.44 -16.70
CA LEU A 79 6.91 6.57 -16.88
C LEU A 79 7.20 6.49 -18.38
N LYS A 80 8.40 6.92 -18.77
CA LYS A 80 8.87 6.84 -20.15
C LYS A 80 9.77 5.62 -20.30
N ALA A 81 9.35 4.70 -21.15
CA ALA A 81 10.10 3.52 -21.52
C ALA A 81 10.94 3.87 -22.77
N ASP A 82 12.22 4.21 -22.58
CA ASP A 82 13.11 4.66 -23.67
C ASP A 82 13.27 3.63 -24.80
N ALA A 83 13.22 2.33 -24.48
CA ALA A 83 13.37 1.23 -25.44
C ALA A 83 12.19 1.11 -26.43
N THR A 84 10.98 1.43 -25.99
CA THR A 84 9.74 1.27 -26.77
C THR A 84 9.13 2.61 -27.20
N LYS A 85 9.69 3.72 -26.70
CA LYS A 85 9.14 5.09 -26.82
C LYS A 85 7.71 5.23 -26.30
N THR A 86 7.27 4.31 -25.44
CA THR A 86 5.92 4.31 -24.87
C THR A 86 5.93 5.09 -23.56
N SER A 87 4.92 5.94 -23.38
CA SER A 87 4.68 6.65 -22.12
C SER A 87 3.44 6.08 -21.46
N VAL A 88 3.58 5.63 -20.22
CA VAL A 88 2.45 5.15 -19.40
C VAL A 88 2.18 6.19 -18.31
N GLN A 89 0.91 6.57 -18.16
CA GLN A 89 0.42 7.44 -17.10
C GLN A 89 -0.69 6.68 -16.37
N THR A 90 -0.57 6.62 -15.04
CA THR A 90 -1.52 5.88 -14.20
C THR A 90 -2.15 6.83 -13.21
N ALA A 91 -3.45 6.66 -12.97
CA ALA A 91 -4.12 7.27 -11.85
C ALA A 91 -4.95 6.19 -11.14
N LEU A 92 -4.94 6.21 -9.83
CA LEU A 92 -5.56 5.19 -8.99
C LEU A 92 -6.55 5.84 -8.04
N PHE A 93 -7.71 5.21 -7.89
CA PHE A 93 -8.58 5.41 -6.74
C PHE A 93 -8.23 4.34 -5.69
N GLU A 94 -8.05 4.78 -4.47
CA GLU A 94 -7.64 3.95 -3.34
C GLU A 94 -8.80 3.86 -2.34
N SER A 95 -9.01 2.67 -1.79
CA SER A 95 -9.85 2.44 -0.61
C SER A 95 -9.16 1.38 0.24
N ALA A 96 -8.93 1.65 1.50
CA ALA A 96 -8.18 0.76 2.39
C ALA A 96 -8.72 0.79 3.82
N LEU A 97 -8.69 -0.36 4.48
CA LEU A 97 -8.86 -0.44 5.93
C LEU A 97 -7.47 -0.53 6.55
N ARG A 98 -7.10 0.45 7.37
CA ARG A 98 -5.77 0.55 7.96
C ARG A 98 -5.83 0.25 9.45
N TYR A 99 -5.00 -0.69 9.89
CA TYR A 99 -4.82 -1.03 11.30
C TYR A 99 -3.46 -0.53 11.79
N ASP A 100 -3.48 0.33 12.80
CA ASP A 100 -2.31 0.94 13.40
C ASP A 100 -1.94 0.19 14.70
N TRP A 101 -0.76 -0.44 14.71
CA TRP A 101 -0.18 -1.06 15.90
C TRP A 101 0.69 -0.05 16.64
N TYR A 102 0.34 0.27 17.89
CA TYR A 102 1.07 1.22 18.72
C TYR A 102 2.25 0.54 19.44
N PHE A 103 3.46 1.05 19.22
CA PHE A 103 4.65 0.69 20.03
C PHE A 103 4.82 1.62 21.23
N SER A 104 4.35 2.87 21.09
CA SER A 104 4.29 3.92 22.09
C SER A 104 3.22 4.92 21.67
N ASP A 105 2.81 5.83 22.55
CA ASP A 105 1.71 6.80 22.28
C ASP A 105 1.93 7.62 20.99
N ASP A 106 3.18 7.92 20.62
CA ASP A 106 3.53 8.73 19.45
C ASP A 106 4.06 7.92 18.24
N MET A 107 4.12 6.59 18.34
CA MET A 107 4.78 5.76 17.32
C MET A 107 3.97 4.52 16.96
N VAL A 108 3.58 4.45 15.68
CA VAL A 108 2.74 3.39 15.13
C VAL A 108 3.40 2.66 13.96
N CYS A 109 3.16 1.36 13.87
CA CYS A 109 3.31 0.59 12.64
C CYS A 109 1.96 0.52 11.95
N MET A 110 1.90 0.86 10.67
CA MET A 110 0.68 0.78 9.88
C MET A 110 0.63 -0.54 9.11
N ALA A 111 -0.47 -1.28 9.23
CA ALA A 111 -0.82 -2.40 8.37
C ALA A 111 -2.01 -1.99 7.49
N VAL A 112 -1.87 -2.15 6.18
CA VAL A 112 -2.86 -1.77 5.15
C VAL A 112 -3.25 -3.00 4.35
#